data_AF-A0A1W9WH48-F1
#
_entry.id   AF-A0A1W9WH48-F1
#
_cell.length_a   1.000
_cell.length_b   1.000
_cell.length_c   1.000
_cell.angle_alpha   90.00
_cell.angle_beta   90.00
_cell.angle_gamma   90.00
#
_symmetry.space_group_name_H-M   'P 1'
#
loop_
_entity.id
_entity.type
_entity.pdbx_description
1 polymer ?
#
loop_
_entity_poly.entity_id
_entity_poly.type
_entity_poly.pdbx_seq_one_letter_code
_entity_poly.pdbx_strand_id
1 'polypeptide(L)'
;MAKRKRKKCQGSKIQQVKDYQVDEYVPYIMGIEVSILRAFGMNTDLRDGEVRQALRDLIVDLKESDMPIEKHIAVLSTRSGIKDNCGLVKQLILEGLILIFETHPVIEEEDAIGILKMINYSVGSWGVGMHGQGYLEHINGVFSEMTTAMQQLAPDEFTDFLGV
;
A
#
# COMPACT_ATOMS: atom_id res chain seq x y z
N MET A 1 43.17 -4.72 -29.54
CA MET A 1 42.55 -3.94 -28.44
C MET A 1 41.09 -3.66 -28.79
N ALA A 2 40.15 -4.44 -28.24
CA ALA A 2 38.73 -4.32 -28.54
C ALA A 2 38.02 -3.40 -27.53
N LYS A 3 37.54 -2.23 -27.98
CA LYS A 3 36.72 -1.31 -27.17
C LYS A 3 35.30 -1.86 -27.05
N ARG A 4 34.95 -2.44 -25.91
CA ARG A 4 33.57 -2.82 -25.55
C ARG A 4 32.72 -1.56 -25.36
N LYS A 5 31.76 -1.33 -26.25
CA LYS A 5 30.66 -0.37 -26.06
C LYS A 5 29.76 -0.90 -24.93
N ARG A 6 29.65 -0.16 -23.82
CA ARG A 6 28.67 -0.42 -22.76
C ARG A 6 27.27 -0.18 -23.33
N LYS A 7 26.46 -1.24 -23.42
CA LYS A 7 25.02 -1.13 -23.65
C LYS A 7 24.43 -0.36 -22.48
N LYS A 8 23.75 0.76 -22.76
CA LYS A 8 22.83 1.40 -21.82
C LYS A 8 21.76 0.35 -21.47
N CYS A 9 21.70 -0.07 -20.22
CA CYS A 9 20.50 -0.69 -19.69
C CYS A 9 19.39 0.34 -19.84
N GLN A 10 18.44 0.07 -20.74
CA GLN A 10 17.21 0.82 -20.84
C GLN A 10 16.54 0.72 -19.47
N GLY A 11 16.52 1.84 -18.75
CA GLY A 11 15.73 1.98 -17.54
C GLY A 11 14.33 1.51 -17.85
N SER A 12 13.89 0.49 -17.12
CA SER A 12 12.49 0.12 -16.98
C SER A 12 11.68 1.41 -16.85
N LYS A 13 10.60 1.51 -17.61
CA LYS A 13 9.63 2.61 -17.54
C LYS A 13 9.03 2.64 -16.13
N ILE A 14 9.74 3.22 -15.17
CA ILE A 14 9.17 3.78 -13.95
C ILE A 14 8.42 5.00 -14.48
N GLN A 15 7.15 4.77 -14.82
CA GLN A 15 6.21 5.82 -15.12
C GLN A 15 6.27 6.78 -13.93
N GLN A 16 6.72 8.00 -14.17
CA GLN A 16 6.91 9.05 -13.16
C GLN A 16 5.69 9.07 -12.24
N VAL A 17 5.82 8.42 -11.09
CA VAL A 17 5.02 8.71 -9.93
C VAL A 17 5.38 10.16 -9.66
N LYS A 18 4.44 11.09 -9.87
CA LYS A 18 4.58 12.47 -9.36
C LYS A 18 5.12 12.34 -7.93
N ASP A 19 6.08 13.17 -7.54
CA ASP A 19 6.71 13.14 -6.21
C ASP A 19 5.64 13.32 -5.11
N TYR A 20 4.93 12.25 -4.77
CA TYR A 20 4.08 12.17 -3.59
C TYR A 20 5.00 11.93 -2.41
N GLN A 21 4.79 12.61 -1.29
CA GLN A 21 5.57 12.36 -0.09
C GLN A 21 5.04 11.11 0.61
N VAL A 22 5.16 9.95 -0.04
CA VAL A 22 4.62 8.66 0.47
C VAL A 22 5.58 7.91 1.37
N ASP A 23 6.85 8.30 1.40
CA ASP A 23 7.91 7.60 2.15
C ASP A 23 7.63 7.61 3.66
N GLU A 24 7.07 8.70 4.19
CA GLU A 24 6.69 8.79 5.61
C GLU A 24 5.47 7.92 5.95
N TYR A 25 4.65 7.57 4.96
CA TYR A 25 3.43 6.80 5.14
C TYR A 25 3.60 5.30 4.88
N VAL A 26 4.81 4.83 4.54
CA VAL A 26 5.10 3.42 4.23
C VAL A 26 4.57 2.44 5.28
N PRO A 27 4.76 2.65 6.59
CA PRO A 27 4.23 1.72 7.61
C PRO A 27 2.70 1.58 7.55
N TYR A 28 1.98 2.68 7.26
CA TYR A 28 0.53 2.69 7.15
C TYR A 28 0.05 2.05 5.85
N ILE A 29 0.76 2.31 4.74
CA ILE A 29 0.52 1.64 3.45
C ILE A 29 0.62 0.12 3.65
N MET A 30 1.69 -0.36 4.29
CA MET A 30 1.86 -1.79 4.60
C MET A 30 0.73 -2.32 5.50
N GLY A 31 0.30 -1.55 6.51
CA GLY A 31 -0.81 -1.93 7.38
C GLY A 31 -2.15 -2.08 6.64
N ILE A 32 -2.43 -1.18 5.70
CA ILE A 32 -3.62 -1.26 4.83
C ILE A 32 -3.53 -2.50 3.94
N GLU A 33 -2.38 -2.73 3.30
CA GLU A 33 -2.17 -3.90 2.45
C GLU A 33 -2.38 -5.21 3.23
N VAL A 34 -1.75 -5.35 4.38
CA VAL A 34 -1.93 -6.52 5.27
C VAL A 34 -3.41 -6.74 5.62
N SER A 35 -4.16 -5.67 5.88
CA SER A 35 -5.59 -5.76 6.21
C SER A 35 -6.42 -6.27 5.03
N ILE A 36 -6.16 -5.75 3.82
CA ILE A 36 -6.79 -6.23 2.58
C ILE A 36 -6.46 -7.72 2.37
N LEU A 37 -5.23 -8.13 2.64
CA LEU A 37 -4.77 -9.50 2.37
C LEU A 37 -5.20 -10.51 3.41
N ARG A 38 -5.35 -10.07 4.66
CA ARG A 38 -6.07 -10.84 5.66
C ARG A 38 -7.52 -11.08 5.21
N ALA A 39 -8.17 -10.10 4.59
CA ALA A 39 -9.50 -10.28 4.04
C ALA A 39 -9.53 -11.31 2.89
N PHE A 40 -8.51 -11.35 2.01
CA PHE A 40 -8.35 -12.44 1.03
C PHE A 40 -8.24 -13.82 1.69
N GLY A 41 -7.46 -13.94 2.77
CA GLY A 41 -7.31 -15.20 3.49
C GLY A 41 -8.60 -15.69 4.16
N MET A 42 -9.53 -14.78 4.47
CA MET A 42 -10.81 -15.08 5.11
C MET A 42 -11.98 -15.18 4.13
N ASN A 43 -11.88 -14.56 2.95
CA ASN A 43 -12.93 -14.49 1.95
C ASN A 43 -12.39 -14.99 0.60
N THR A 44 -12.72 -16.24 0.27
CA THR A 44 -12.22 -16.93 -0.92
C THR A 44 -12.71 -16.36 -2.24
N ASP A 45 -13.72 -15.49 -2.21
CA ASP A 45 -14.29 -14.88 -3.41
C ASP A 45 -13.70 -13.49 -3.74
N LEU A 46 -12.90 -12.91 -2.85
CA LEU A 46 -12.23 -11.63 -3.09
C LEU A 46 -11.15 -11.81 -4.17
N ARG A 47 -11.13 -10.93 -5.18
CA ARG A 47 -10.11 -10.93 -6.23
C ARG A 47 -9.44 -9.58 -6.37
N ASP A 48 -8.31 -9.57 -7.07
CA ASP A 48 -7.54 -8.36 -7.36
C ASP A 48 -8.37 -7.29 -8.09
N GLY A 49 -9.36 -7.71 -8.88
CA GLY A 49 -10.26 -6.83 -9.62
C GLY A 49 -11.06 -5.91 -8.70
N GLU A 50 -11.61 -6.46 -7.61
CA GLU A 50 -12.36 -5.72 -6.60
C GLU A 50 -11.47 -4.75 -5.83
N VAL A 51 -10.23 -5.14 -5.52
CA VAL A 51 -9.28 -4.24 -4.86
C VAL A 51 -8.94 -3.05 -5.76
N ARG A 52 -8.64 -3.31 -7.03
CA ARG A 52 -8.37 -2.24 -8.01
C ARG A 52 -9.58 -1.36 -8.25
N GLN A 53 -10.78 -1.93 -8.24
CA GLN A 53 -12.00 -1.15 -8.39
C GLN A 53 -12.22 -0.26 -7.17
N ALA A 54 -12.08 -0.79 -5.95
CA ALA A 54 -12.17 -0.02 -4.72
C ALA A 54 -11.20 1.16 -4.70
N LEU A 55 -9.94 0.93 -5.07
CA LEU A 55 -8.91 1.98 -5.14
C LEU A 55 -9.23 3.05 -6.19
N ARG A 56 -9.70 2.65 -7.37
CA ARG A 56 -10.11 3.60 -8.42
C ARG A 56 -11.29 4.46 -7.97
N ASP A 57 -12.31 3.84 -7.40
CA ASP A 57 -13.50 4.54 -6.92
C ASP A 57 -13.13 5.55 -5.83
N LEU A 58 -12.31 5.14 -4.85
CA LEU A 58 -11.85 6.04 -3.80
C LEU A 58 -11.02 7.20 -4.36
N ILE A 59 -10.13 6.97 -5.33
CA ILE A 59 -9.37 8.05 -5.96
C ILE A 59 -10.29 9.03 -6.69
N VAL A 60 -11.34 8.55 -7.35
CA VAL A 60 -12.33 9.42 -8.01
C VAL A 60 -13.10 10.22 -6.97
N ASP A 61 -13.64 9.55 -5.95
CA ASP A 61 -14.38 10.19 -4.87
C ASP A 61 -13.54 11.31 -4.24
N LEU A 62 -12.29 11.02 -3.86
CA LEU A 62 -11.40 12.00 -3.21
C LEU A 62 -11.12 13.23 -4.06
N LYS A 63 -10.96 13.07 -5.38
CA LYS A 63 -10.68 14.16 -6.32
C LYS A 63 -11.88 15.06 -6.62
N GLU A 64 -13.09 14.51 -6.49
CA GLU A 64 -14.33 15.23 -6.82
C GLU A 64 -14.90 16.00 -5.62
N SER A 65 -14.23 15.95 -4.47
CA SER A 65 -14.71 16.56 -3.24
C SER A 65 -14.15 17.95 -3.02
N ASP A 66 -15.04 18.91 -2.75
CA ASP A 66 -14.67 20.25 -2.28
C ASP A 66 -14.40 20.31 -0.76
N MET A 67 -14.48 19.17 -0.06
CA MET A 67 -14.32 19.09 1.38
C MET A 67 -12.87 18.83 1.78
N PRO A 68 -12.42 19.29 2.97
CA PRO A 68 -11.15 18.87 3.54
C PRO A 68 -11.05 17.34 3.57
N ILE A 69 -9.89 16.81 3.17
CA ILE A 69 -9.67 15.38 2.94
C ILE A 69 -10.04 14.50 4.14
N GLU A 70 -9.68 14.93 5.35
CA GLU A 70 -10.02 14.25 6.61
C GLU A 70 -11.55 14.11 6.79
N LYS A 71 -12.29 15.21 6.60
CA LYS A 71 -13.76 15.21 6.70
C LYS A 71 -14.37 14.34 5.61
N HIS A 72 -13.80 14.38 4.41
CA HIS A 72 -14.31 13.59 3.30
C HIS A 72 -14.15 12.09 3.56
N ILE A 73 -13.00 11.66 4.06
CA ILE A 73 -12.73 10.27 4.44
C ILE A 73 -13.65 9.81 5.57
N ALA A 74 -13.91 10.64 6.59
CA ALA A 74 -14.87 10.33 7.63
C ALA A 74 -16.30 10.13 7.07
N VAL A 75 -16.71 10.95 6.11
CA VAL A 75 -18.01 10.80 5.42
C VAL A 75 -18.05 9.51 4.58
N LEU A 76 -16.98 9.20 3.84
CA LEU A 76 -16.89 7.96 3.07
C LEU A 76 -16.91 6.74 3.99
N SER A 77 -16.22 6.76 5.13
CA SER A 77 -16.21 5.66 6.10
C SER A 77 -17.58 5.38 6.69
N THR A 78 -18.40 6.42 6.94
CA THR A 78 -19.76 6.24 7.47
C THR A 78 -20.76 5.78 6.40
N ARG A 79 -20.49 6.06 5.12
CA ARG A 79 -21.34 5.68 3.98
C ARG A 79 -20.95 4.35 3.34
N SER A 80 -19.69 3.94 3.49
CA SER A 80 -19.14 2.68 2.97
C SER A 80 -19.71 1.50 3.76
N GLY A 81 -20.96 1.13 3.48
CA GLY A 81 -21.51 -0.13 3.97
C GLY A 81 -20.85 -1.31 3.25
N ILE A 82 -20.51 -2.38 3.98
CA ILE A 82 -20.04 -3.64 3.40
C ILE A 82 -21.21 -4.33 2.72
N LYS A 83 -21.39 -4.09 1.41
CA LYS A 83 -22.41 -4.76 0.60
C LYS A 83 -21.84 -5.86 -0.28
N ASP A 84 -20.56 -5.74 -0.64
CA ASP A 84 -19.82 -6.65 -1.48
C ASP A 84 -18.31 -6.60 -1.14
N ASN A 85 -17.52 -7.40 -1.86
CA ASN A 85 -16.06 -7.44 -1.74
C ASN A 85 -15.39 -6.07 -2.00
N CYS A 86 -15.94 -5.27 -2.90
CA CYS A 86 -15.43 -3.93 -3.17
C CYS A 86 -15.65 -3.01 -1.96
N GLY A 87 -16.84 -3.02 -1.37
CA GLY A 87 -17.19 -2.28 -0.16
C GLY A 87 -16.36 -2.70 1.05
N LEU A 88 -16.07 -4.00 1.19
CA LEU A 88 -15.14 -4.49 2.22
C LEU A 88 -13.75 -3.86 2.05
N VAL A 89 -13.18 -3.91 0.84
CA VAL A 89 -11.85 -3.34 0.58
C VAL A 89 -11.85 -1.82 0.80
N LYS A 90 -12.90 -1.11 0.36
CA LYS A 90 -13.04 0.33 0.61
C LYS A 90 -13.00 0.65 2.10
N GLN A 91 -13.72 -0.11 2.92
CA GLN A 91 -13.73 0.09 4.36
C GLN A 91 -12.34 -0.10 4.97
N LEU A 92 -11.63 -1.18 4.61
CA LEU A 92 -10.28 -1.44 5.13
C LEU A 92 -9.28 -0.33 4.77
N ILE A 93 -9.37 0.20 3.55
CA ILE A 93 -8.55 1.34 3.11
C ILE A 93 -8.91 2.59 3.92
N LEU A 94 -10.20 2.90 4.07
CA LEU A 94 -10.67 4.08 4.79
C LEU A 94 -10.29 4.05 6.27
N GLU A 95 -10.42 2.89 6.93
CA GLU A 95 -9.97 2.68 8.32
C GLU A 95 -8.47 2.93 8.46
N GLY A 96 -7.66 2.42 7.53
CA GLY A 96 -6.23 2.68 7.54
C GLY A 96 -5.90 4.15 7.29
N LEU A 97 -6.58 4.82 6.37
CA LEU A 97 -6.40 6.26 6.13
C LEU A 97 -6.75 7.09 7.37
N ILE A 98 -7.85 6.77 8.07
CA ILE A 98 -8.23 7.43 9.32
C ILE A 98 -7.11 7.33 10.35
N LEU A 99 -6.48 6.16 10.49
CA LEU A 99 -5.34 5.97 11.39
C LEU A 99 -4.15 6.87 11.03
N ILE A 100 -3.92 7.11 9.72
CA ILE A 100 -2.89 8.05 9.29
C ILE A 100 -3.28 9.47 9.71
N PHE A 101 -4.52 9.91 9.54
CA PHE A 101 -4.97 11.25 9.99
C PHE A 101 -4.87 11.43 11.51
N GLU A 102 -5.14 10.39 12.29
CA GLU A 102 -5.00 10.43 13.75
C GLU A 102 -3.54 10.65 14.19
N THR A 103 -2.57 10.16 13.39
CA THR A 103 -1.13 10.30 13.70
C THR A 103 -0.49 11.50 12.99
N HIS A 104 -0.98 11.83 11.80
CA HIS A 104 -0.53 12.90 10.91
C HIS A 104 -1.75 13.76 10.52
N PRO A 105 -2.11 14.77 11.32
CA PRO A 105 -3.34 15.55 11.10
C PRO A 105 -3.29 16.47 9.88
N VAL A 106 -2.14 16.58 9.20
CA VAL A 106 -1.94 17.42 8.01
C VAL A 106 -1.46 16.55 6.86
N ILE A 107 -2.33 15.67 6.37
CA ILE A 107 -2.10 14.96 5.10
C ILE A 107 -2.81 15.76 4.01
N GLU A 108 -2.06 16.15 2.98
CA GLU A 108 -2.62 16.83 1.81
C GLU A 108 -3.39 15.83 0.92
N GLU A 109 -4.36 16.32 0.15
CA GLU A 109 -5.14 15.48 -0.77
C GLU A 109 -4.24 14.71 -1.74
N GLU A 110 -3.17 15.35 -2.21
CA GLU A 110 -2.22 14.76 -3.14
C GLU A 110 -1.53 13.53 -2.54
N ASP A 111 -1.13 13.59 -1.27
CA ASP A 111 -0.46 12.50 -0.56
C ASP A 111 -1.44 11.36 -0.24
N ALA A 112 -2.67 11.67 0.16
CA ALA A 112 -3.73 10.67 0.30
C ALA A 112 -3.99 9.91 -1.02
N ILE A 113 -4.04 10.63 -2.14
CA ILE A 113 -4.14 10.02 -3.48
C ILE A 113 -2.86 9.24 -3.82
N GLY A 114 -1.69 9.73 -3.41
CA GLY A 114 -0.39 9.07 -3.55
C GLY A 114 -0.36 7.70 -2.87
N ILE A 115 -0.83 7.64 -1.62
CA ILE A 115 -1.00 6.40 -0.83
C ILE A 115 -1.86 5.40 -1.60
N LEU A 116 -3.05 5.80 -2.08
CA LEU A 116 -3.94 4.92 -2.82
C LEU A 116 -3.31 4.40 -4.13
N LYS A 117 -2.56 5.25 -4.83
CA LYS A 117 -1.83 4.84 -6.04
C LYS A 117 -0.71 3.86 -5.73
N MET A 118 -0.02 4.04 -4.60
CA MET A 118 1.04 3.14 -4.18
C MET A 118 0.48 1.75 -3.86
N ILE A 119 -0.63 1.68 -3.12
CA ILE A 119 -1.34 0.42 -2.87
C ILE A 119 -1.77 -0.23 -4.20
N ASN A 120 -2.37 0.53 -5.13
CA ASN A 120 -2.78 -0.01 -6.44
C ASN A 120 -1.60 -0.52 -7.29
N TYR A 121 -0.43 0.09 -7.14
CA TYR A 121 0.82 -0.39 -7.75
C TYR A 121 1.28 -1.69 -7.10
N SER A 122 1.29 -1.76 -5.77
CA SER A 122 1.62 -2.94 -4.98
C SER A 122 0.73 -4.15 -5.34
N VAL A 123 -0.57 -3.92 -5.53
CA VAL A 123 -1.52 -4.93 -6.05
C VAL A 123 -1.08 -5.49 -7.42
N GLY A 124 -0.35 -4.72 -8.22
CA GLY A 124 0.26 -5.19 -9.48
C GLY A 124 1.42 -6.15 -9.30
N SER A 125 2.13 -6.07 -8.19
CA SER A 125 3.26 -6.93 -7.84
C SER A 125 2.88 -8.17 -7.04
N TRP A 126 1.64 -8.27 -6.54
CA TRP A 126 1.19 -9.40 -5.72
C TRP A 126 1.08 -10.76 -6.44
N GLY A 127 1.41 -10.81 -7.74
CA GLY A 127 1.44 -12.04 -8.54
C GLY A 127 0.11 -12.38 -9.22
N VAL A 128 0.14 -13.35 -10.13
CA VAL A 128 -1.03 -13.75 -10.94
C VAL A 128 -1.98 -14.58 -10.07
N GLY A 129 -3.05 -13.97 -9.57
CA GLY A 129 -4.13 -14.66 -8.86
C GLY A 129 -3.70 -15.15 -7.48
N MET A 130 -3.83 -14.28 -6.48
CA MET A 130 -3.54 -14.68 -5.11
C MET A 130 -4.59 -15.68 -4.60
N HIS A 131 -4.18 -16.94 -4.51
CA HIS A 131 -4.52 -17.74 -3.35
C HIS A 131 -3.66 -17.23 -2.18
N GLY A 132 -4.20 -17.13 -0.97
CA GLY A 132 -3.57 -16.47 0.19
C GLY A 132 -2.14 -16.93 0.58
N GLN A 133 -1.61 -17.95 -0.09
CA GLN A 133 -0.25 -18.48 0.08
C GLN A 133 0.84 -17.65 -0.62
N GLY A 134 0.58 -17.09 -1.82
CA GLY A 134 1.60 -16.38 -2.61
C GLY A 134 2.02 -15.02 -2.03
N TYR A 135 1.15 -14.39 -1.24
CA TYR A 135 1.43 -13.10 -0.62
C TYR A 135 2.13 -13.22 0.74
N LEU A 136 1.90 -14.29 1.50
CA LEU A 136 2.73 -14.57 2.68
C LEU A 136 4.20 -14.74 2.30
N GLU A 137 4.47 -15.30 1.11
CA GLU A 137 5.82 -15.36 0.55
C GLU A 137 6.36 -13.97 0.18
N HIS A 138 5.52 -13.08 -0.38
CA HIS A 138 5.91 -11.71 -0.68
C HIS A 138 6.19 -10.87 0.58
N ILE A 139 5.28 -10.89 1.57
CA ILE A 139 5.51 -10.26 2.89
C ILE A 139 6.76 -10.83 3.55
N ASN A 140 6.94 -12.15 3.56
CA ASN A 140 8.14 -12.75 4.12
C ASN A 140 9.41 -12.26 3.40
N GLY A 141 9.36 -12.08 2.08
CA GLY A 141 10.44 -11.46 1.31
C GLY A 141 10.75 -10.05 1.80
N VAL A 142 9.74 -9.19 1.91
CA VAL A 142 9.90 -7.80 2.37
C VAL A 142 10.39 -7.74 3.82
N PHE A 143 9.81 -8.52 4.73
CA PHE A 143 10.26 -8.59 6.12
C PHE A 143 11.67 -9.16 6.24
N SER A 144 12.05 -10.13 5.42
CA SER A 144 13.42 -10.67 5.38
C SER A 144 14.42 -9.61 4.91
N GLU A 145 14.06 -8.82 3.91
CA GLU A 145 14.89 -7.70 3.42
C GLU A 145 15.01 -6.59 4.48
N MET A 146 13.90 -6.23 5.14
CA MET A 146 13.91 -5.26 6.25
C MET A 146 14.74 -5.76 7.44
N THR A 147 14.60 -7.04 7.82
CA THR A 147 15.40 -7.69 8.87
C THR A 147 16.88 -7.63 8.52
N THR A 148 17.23 -7.96 7.26
CA THR A 148 18.62 -7.91 6.79
C THR A 148 19.18 -6.48 6.80
N ALA A 149 18.37 -5.50 6.40
CA ALA A 149 18.74 -4.10 6.42
C ALA A 149 18.92 -3.57 7.85
N MET A 150 18.04 -3.94 8.79
CA MET A 150 18.16 -3.58 10.20
C MET A 150 19.42 -4.20 10.85
N GLN A 151 19.72 -5.46 10.55
CA GLN A 151 20.96 -6.11 11.01
C GLN A 151 22.23 -5.42 10.50
N GLN A 152 22.19 -4.81 9.31
CA GLN A 152 23.32 -4.08 8.74
C GLN A 152 23.47 -2.66 9.29
N LEU A 153 22.36 -2.00 9.63
CA LEU A 153 22.34 -0.60 10.08
C LEU A 153 22.51 -0.45 11.60
N ALA A 154 21.98 -1.39 12.39
CA ALA A 154 22.06 -1.39 13.85
C ALA A 154 22.21 -2.82 14.40
N PRO A 155 23.39 -3.44 14.23
CA PRO A 155 23.60 -4.84 14.61
C PRO A 155 23.35 -5.09 16.10
N ASP A 156 23.76 -4.15 16.96
CA ASP A 156 23.74 -4.31 18.42
C ASP A 156 22.30 -4.16 18.99
N GLU A 157 21.50 -3.24 18.43
CA GLU A 157 20.10 -3.01 18.83
C GLU A 157 19.17 -4.13 18.36
N PHE A 158 19.51 -4.81 17.26
CA PHE A 158 18.72 -5.93 16.74
C PHE A 158 18.85 -7.20 17.60
N THR A 159 20.03 -7.44 18.19
CA THR A 159 20.25 -8.50 19.19
C THR A 159 19.40 -8.27 20.45
N ASP A 160 19.34 -7.04 20.94
CA ASP A 160 18.51 -6.68 22.09
C ASP A 160 17.00 -6.79 21.79
N PHE A 161 16.57 -6.45 20.57
CA PHE A 161 15.17 -6.59 20.14
C PHE A 161 14.71 -8.05 20.05
N LEU A 162 15.60 -8.96 19.65
CA LEU A 162 15.31 -10.40 19.55
C LEU A 162 15.54 -11.17 20.86
N GLY A 163 16.10 -10.53 21.88
CA GLY A 163 16.37 -11.14 23.19
C GLY A 163 17.36 -12.30 23.11
N VAL A 164 18.38 -12.20 22.26
CA VAL A 164 19.47 -13.21 22.11
C VAL A 164 20.79 -12.63 22.57
#